data_AF-A0A5K1AZQ6-F1
#
_entry.id   AF-A0A5K1AZQ6-F1
#
_cell.length_a   1.000
_cell.length_b   1.000
_cell.length_c   1.000
_cell.angle_alpha   90.00
_cell.angle_beta   90.00
_cell.angle_gamma   90.00
#
_symmetry.space_group_name_H-M   'P 1'
#
loop_
_entity.id
_entity.type
_entity.pdbx_description
1 polymer ?
#
loop_
_entity_poly.entity_id
_entity_poly.type
_entity_poly.pdbx_seq_one_letter_code
_entity_poly.pdbx_strand_id
1 'polypeptide(L)' 'AYLNTIRRTVPFLCPADIVPPYIDVDLSELDVGQKLVMKDLKVHPAIRLYQVNEDWPICNVRHGRGSGKKSEQKK' A
#
# COMPACT_ATOMS: atom_id res chain seq x y z
N ALA A 1 13.26 -13.00 2.34
CA ALA A 1 12.76 -11.79 1.66
C ALA A 1 12.30 -10.79 2.72
N TYR A 2 12.22 -9.49 2.42
CA TYR A 2 11.68 -8.48 3.35
C TYR A 2 10.55 -7.69 2.68
N LEU A 3 9.58 -7.29 3.48
CA LEU A 3 8.51 -6.39 3.03
C LEU A 3 9.03 -4.96 3.04
N ASN A 4 8.94 -4.30 1.90
CA ASN A 4 9.25 -2.89 1.77
C ASN A 4 7.94 -2.12 1.54
N THR A 5 7.54 -1.38 2.57
CA THR A 5 6.36 -0.52 2.55
C THR A 5 6.74 0.86 2.02
N ILE A 6 6.21 1.24 0.86
CA ILE A 6 6.45 2.54 0.23
C ILE A 6 5.50 3.56 0.81
N ARG A 7 4.22 3.20 0.91
CA ARG A 7 3.15 4.05 1.45
C ARG A 7 2.43 3.34 2.57
N ARG A 8 2.44 3.94 3.76
CA ARG A 8 1.67 3.46 4.91
C ARG A 8 0.26 4.04 4.95
N THR A 9 0.06 5.19 4.32
CA THR A 9 -1.20 5.92 4.31
C THR A 9 -1.66 6.11 2.87
N VAL A 10 -2.95 5.89 2.65
CA VAL A 10 -3.61 6.06 1.37
C VAL A 10 -4.84 6.93 1.61
N PRO A 11 -4.97 8.08 0.93
CA PRO A 11 -6.15 8.91 1.08
C PRO A 11 -7.32 8.28 0.33
N PHE A 12 -8.42 8.09 1.06
CA PHE A 12 -9.68 7.60 0.52
C PHE A 12 -10.79 8.61 0.79
N LEU A 13 -11.75 8.66 -0.13
CA LEU A 13 -13.03 9.33 0.07
C LEU A 13 -13.96 8.33 0.75
N CYS A 14 -14.42 8.66 1.96
CA CYS A 14 -15.22 7.79 2.80
C CYS A 14 -16.48 8.54 3.27
N PRO A 15 -17.67 7.90 3.29
CA PRO A 15 -18.83 8.44 4.00
C PRO A 15 -18.57 8.49 5.51
N ALA A 16 -19.20 9.44 6.20
CA ALA A 16 -18.99 9.64 7.64
C ALA A 16 -19.42 8.43 8.50
N ASP A 17 -20.38 7.63 8.01
CA ASP A 17 -20.95 6.49 8.73
C ASP A 17 -20.05 5.24 8.79
N ILE A 18 -19.09 5.08 7.88
CA ILE A 18 -18.33 3.83 7.71
C ILE A 18 -16.84 4.11 7.55
N VAL A 19 -16.22 4.75 8.55
CA VAL A 19 -14.76 4.97 8.58
C VAL A 19 -14.07 3.78 9.25
N PRO A 20 -13.35 2.92 8.50
CA PRO A 20 -12.64 1.80 9.09
C PRO A 20 -11.38 2.30 9.84
N PRO A 21 -11.03 1.69 10.99
CA PRO A 21 -9.82 2.05 11.74
C PRO A 21 -8.53 1.62 11.02
N TYR A 22 -8.57 0.51 10.28
CA TYR A 22 -7.44 -0.04 9.52
C TYR A 22 -7.94 -0.67 8.21
N ILE A 23 -7.05 -0.81 7.24
CA ILE A 23 -7.31 -1.48 5.97
C ILE A 23 -6.45 -2.73 5.93
N ASP A 24 -7.09 -3.89 5.78
CA ASP A 24 -6.39 -5.15 5.62
C ASP A 24 -5.82 -5.28 4.20
N VAL A 25 -4.53 -5.64 4.14
CA VAL A 25 -3.80 -5.78 2.90
C VAL A 25 -3.41 -7.24 2.72
N ASP A 26 -3.91 -7.85 1.66
CA ASP A 26 -3.59 -9.23 1.30
C ASP A 26 -2.23 -9.29 0.62
N LEU A 27 -1.30 -10.03 1.23
CA LEU A 27 0.06 -10.24 0.72
C LEU A 27 0.36 -11.71 0.42
N SER A 28 -0.66 -12.57 0.53
CA SER A 28 -0.49 -14.03 0.53
C SER A 28 0.03 -14.56 -0.80
N GLU A 29 -0.33 -13.87 -1.89
CA GLU A 29 0.00 -14.24 -3.27
C GLU A 29 1.12 -13.38 -3.89
N LEU A 30 1.78 -12.52 -3.10
CA LEU A 30 2.76 -11.57 -3.63
C LEU A 30 4.17 -12.17 -3.70
N ASP A 31 4.68 -12.36 -4.91
CA ASP A 31 6.04 -12.88 -5.16
C ASP A 31 7.14 -11.81 -5.01
N VAL A 32 8.38 -12.29 -4.86
CA VAL A 32 9.56 -11.41 -4.77
C VAL A 32 9.77 -10.65 -6.08
N GLY A 33 9.85 -9.32 -6.00
CA GLY A 33 9.98 -8.43 -7.16
C GLY A 33 8.66 -7.87 -7.68
N GLN A 34 7.53 -8.43 -7.23
CA GLN A 34 6.21 -7.87 -7.52
C GLN A 34 5.86 -6.74 -6.54
N LYS A 35 4.97 -5.86 -7.00
CA LYS A 35 4.49 -4.69 -6.25
C LYS A 35 2.96 -4.75 -6.16
N LEU A 36 2.44 -4.45 -4.98
CA LEU A 36 1.00 -4.24 -4.78
C LEU A 36 0.67 -2.79 -5.11
N VAL A 37 -0.34 -2.56 -5.95
CA VAL A 37 -0.81 -1.22 -6.30
C VAL A 37 -2.08 -0.86 -5.53
N MET A 38 -2.45 0.42 -5.53
CA MET A 38 -3.63 0.92 -4.81
C MET A 38 -4.93 0.26 -5.26
N LYS A 39 -5.03 -0.10 -6.53
CA LYS A 39 -6.21 -0.75 -7.12
C LYS A 39 -6.55 -2.10 -6.47
N ASP A 40 -5.53 -2.84 -6.04
CA ASP A 40 -5.68 -4.19 -5.49
C ASP A 40 -5.99 -4.19 -3.98
N LEU A 41 -6.13 -3.02 -3.36
CA LEU A 41 -6.55 -2.90 -1.96
C LEU A 41 -8.01 -3.30 -1.82
N LYS A 42 -8.26 -4.35 -1.02
CA LYS A 42 -9.60 -4.78 -0.63
C LYS A 42 -10.21 -3.77 0.35
N VAL A 43 -10.82 -2.72 -0.18
CA VAL A 43 -11.57 -1.73 0.62
C VAL A 43 -13.07 -1.94 0.51
N HIS A 44 -13.81 -1.44 1.50
CA HIS A 44 -15.27 -1.48 1.46
C HIS A 44 -15.77 -0.73 0.22
N PRO A 45 -16.77 -1.24 -0.52
CA PRO A 45 -17.22 -0.64 -1.79
C PRO A 45 -17.78 0.79 -1.65
N ALA A 46 -18.13 1.21 -0.42
CA ALA A 46 -18.55 2.58 -0.12
C ALA A 46 -17.39 3.59 -0.07
N ILE A 47 -16.14 3.11 -0.01
CA ILE A 47 -14.93 3.90 0.11
C ILE A 47 -14.27 3.98 -1.27
N ARG A 48 -14.10 5.19 -1.80
CA ARG A 48 -13.51 5.41 -3.13
C ARG A 48 -12.08 5.92 -2.99
N LEU A 49 -11.18 5.45 -3.85
CA LEU A 49 -9.82 5.99 -3.95
C LEU A 49 -9.91 7.49 -4.27
N TYR A 50 -9.26 8.32 -3.44
CA TYR A 50 -9.23 9.77 -3.68
C TYR A 50 -8.20 10.14 -4.75
N GLN A 51 -7.09 9.40 -4.82
CA GLN A 51 -6.07 9.64 -5.84
C GLN A 51 -6.50 9.09 -7.21
N VAL A 52 -6.30 9.90 -8.24
CA VAL A 52 -6.57 9.54 -9.65
C VAL A 52 -5.65 8.42 -10.14
N ASN A 53 -4.46 8.27 -9.56
CA ASN A 53 -3.46 7.31 -10.05
C ASN A 53 -3.50 6.00 -9.24
N GLU A 54 -4.31 5.06 -9.72
CA GLU A 54 -4.51 3.73 -9.15
C GLU A 54 -3.29 2.79 -9.25
N ASP A 55 -2.36 3.07 -10.16
CA ASP A 55 -1.13 2.29 -10.39
C ASP A 55 0.00 2.55 -9.39
N TRP A 56 -0.25 3.40 -8.39
CA TRP A 56 0.78 3.73 -7.40
C TRP A 56 1.06 2.54 -6.48
N PRO A 57 2.34 2.18 -6.29
CA PRO A 57 2.69 1.04 -5.47
C PRO A 57 2.59 1.38 -3.97
N ILE A 58 2.03 0.45 -3.21
CA ILE A 58 1.86 0.53 -1.75
C ILE A 58 3.00 -0.21 -1.04
N CYS A 59 3.21 -1.46 -1.42
CA CYS A 59 4.23 -2.32 -0.87
C CYS A 59 4.82 -3.24 -1.93
N ASN A 60 6.05 -3.68 -1.72
CA ASN A 60 6.67 -4.72 -2.53
C ASN A 60 7.49 -5.67 -1.66
N VAL A 61 7.61 -6.91 -2.10
CA VAL A 61 8.47 -7.91 -1.45
C VAL A 61 9.80 -7.90 -2.18
N ARG A 62 10.88 -7.62 -1.44
CA ARG A 62 12.23 -7.55 -2.00
C ARG A 62 13.11 -8.67 -1.48
N HIS A 63 14.06 -9.08 -2.32
CA HIS A 63 15.10 -10.02 -1.93
C HIS A 63 15.95 -9.38 -0.84
N GLY A 64 16.11 -10.07 0.29
CA GLY A 64 16.91 -9.58 1.42
C GLY A 64 18.37 -9.49 1.05
N ARG A 65 18.82 -8.33 0.60
CA ARG A 65 20.23 -7.95 0.73
C ARG A 65 20.35 -7.32 2.12
N GLY A 66 21.03 -8.01 3.03
CA GLY A 66 21.37 -7.44 4.33
C GLY A 66 22.04 -6.07 4.12
N SER A 67 21.54 -5.06 4.85
CA SER A 67 22.03 -3.66 4.91
C SER A 67 21.84 -2.77 3.66
N GLY A 68 21.10 -1.65 3.80
CA GLY A 68 21.01 -0.63 2.75
C GLY A 68 19.92 0.45 2.89
N LYS A 69 20.14 1.40 3.83
CA LYS A 69 19.69 2.83 3.86
C LYS A 69 18.19 3.16 3.80
N LYS A 70 17.67 3.76 4.89
CA LYS A 70 16.49 4.64 4.88
C LYS A 70 16.78 5.85 4.00
N SER A 71 15.94 6.13 3.00
CA SER A 71 15.85 7.45 2.38
C SER A 71 14.56 8.12 2.86
N GLU A 72 14.73 8.87 3.94
CA GLU A 72 13.97 10.07 4.28
C GLU A 72 13.98 10.99 3.05
N GLN A 73 12.82 11.28 2.46
CA GLN A 73 12.68 12.32 1.45
C GLN A 73 11.83 13.45 2.03
N LYS A 74 12.53 14.31 2.76
CA LYS A 74 12.15 15.69 3.04
C LYS A 74 12.77 16.56 1.94
N LYS A 75 11.97 17.20 1.11
CA LYS A 75 12.23 18.57 0.64
C LYS A 75 10.97 19.23 0.13
#